data_AF-A0A7V6B5D9-F1
#
_entry.id   AF-A0A7V6B5D9-F1
#
_cell.length_a   1.000
_cell.length_b   1.000
_cell.length_c   1.000
_cell.angle_alpha   90.00
_cell.angle_beta   90.00
_cell.angle_gamma   90.00
#
_symmetry.space_group_name_H-M   'P 1'
#
loop_
_entity.id
_entity.type
_entity.pdbx_description
1 polymer ?
#
loop_
_entity_poly.entity_id
_entity_poly.type
_entity_poly.pdbx_seq_one_letter_code
_entity_poly.pdbx_strand_id
1 'polypeptide(L)'
;MQSPARTITLIGMFINLLLVLGKVTSGILCKSQTILADGLHSASDFVTDLLVLWGLKFSSTPADSDHHFGHMRYSTVVALFLGILLFLAGLWIVVEAVLTVSETHSEIKPFWPFFFALLSILSKEWLYRATKRVGEAIKDPSLVANAWHHRSDALSSIGAAIGLLVVMVGGNDFGFVDHVAAGLIGAYLCYIAGGIVRTNAKELLDEAPDSKTIEKIAEVVRTTSGVKGFHSLRARKMGGKVSMDVHVLIDPEMSMKDGHEVANRVEARIKNADLDVLHVVVHLEPADHTE
;
A
#
# COMPACT_ATOMS: atom_id res chain seq x y z
N MET A 1 13.41 -23.90 -9.73
CA MET A 1 12.02 -24.19 -9.30
C MET A 1 11.42 -22.88 -8.82
N GLN A 2 10.31 -22.41 -9.39
CA GLN A 2 9.66 -21.19 -8.90
C GLN A 2 9.15 -21.43 -7.48
N SER A 3 9.33 -20.48 -6.56
CA SER A 3 8.84 -20.63 -5.19
C SER A 3 7.31 -20.73 -5.20
N PRO A 4 6.69 -21.62 -4.39
CA PRO A 4 5.23 -21.73 -4.28
C PRO A 4 4.54 -20.38 -4.03
N ALA A 5 5.20 -19.49 -3.27
CA ALA A 5 4.77 -18.11 -3.03
C ALA A 5 4.68 -17.29 -4.32
N ARG A 6 5.71 -17.33 -5.18
CA ARG A 6 5.70 -16.59 -6.44
C ARG A 6 4.59 -17.06 -7.38
N THR A 7 4.38 -18.38 -7.45
CA THR A 7 3.34 -18.95 -8.32
C THR A 7 1.94 -18.52 -7.86
N ILE A 8 1.62 -18.59 -6.56
CA ILE A 8 0.30 -18.19 -6.08
C ILE A 8 0.06 -16.68 -6.23
N THR A 9 1.09 -15.84 -6.02
CA THR A 9 1.00 -14.40 -6.26
C THR A 9 0.73 -14.08 -7.74
N LEU A 10 1.41 -14.75 -8.67
CA LEU A 10 1.19 -14.55 -10.12
C LEU A 10 -0.22 -14.99 -10.54
N ILE A 11 -0.72 -16.10 -10.00
CA ILE A 11 -2.11 -16.55 -10.23
C ILE A 11 -3.09 -15.50 -9.70
N GLY A 12 -2.85 -14.99 -8.49
CA GLY A 12 -3.65 -13.92 -7.88
C GLY A 12 -3.72 -12.67 -8.74
N MET A 13 -2.56 -12.19 -9.23
CA MET A 13 -2.50 -11.05 -10.15
C MET A 13 -3.28 -11.29 -11.44
N PHE A 14 -3.13 -12.47 -12.05
CA PHE A 14 -3.82 -12.79 -13.29
C PHE A 14 -5.35 -12.81 -13.10
N ILE A 15 -5.81 -13.40 -12.00
CA ILE A 15 -7.24 -13.40 -11.63
C ILE A 15 -7.73 -11.97 -11.36
N ASN A 16 -6.99 -11.17 -10.58
CA ASN A 16 -7.32 -9.77 -10.31
C ASN A 16 -7.47 -8.98 -11.63
N LEU A 17 -6.53 -9.15 -12.57
CA LEU A 17 -6.59 -8.49 -13.89
C LEU A 17 -7.85 -8.87 -14.66
N LEU A 18 -8.19 -10.16 -14.73
CA LEU A 18 -9.41 -10.61 -15.41
C LEU A 18 -10.68 -10.06 -14.76
N LEU A 19 -10.72 -10.01 -13.42
CA LEU A 19 -11.84 -9.44 -12.68
C LEU A 19 -12.00 -7.94 -12.94
N VAL A 20 -10.90 -7.18 -12.93
CA VAL A 20 -10.91 -5.74 -13.25
C VAL A 20 -11.48 -5.51 -14.65
N LEU A 21 -10.96 -6.23 -15.65
CA LEU A 21 -11.45 -6.11 -17.03
C LEU A 21 -12.94 -6.47 -17.13
N GLY A 22 -13.36 -7.56 -16.51
CA GLY A 22 -14.76 -8.01 -16.51
C GLY A 22 -15.72 -7.01 -15.86
N LYS A 23 -15.37 -6.49 -14.69
CA LYS A 23 -16.20 -5.50 -13.97
C LYS A 23 -16.29 -4.17 -14.69
N VAL A 24 -15.16 -3.62 -15.15
CA VAL A 24 -15.15 -2.33 -15.85
C VAL A 24 -15.90 -2.42 -17.18
N THR A 25 -15.65 -3.47 -17.97
CA THR A 25 -16.36 -3.66 -19.26
C THR A 25 -17.86 -3.91 -19.05
N SER A 26 -18.25 -4.73 -18.07
CA SER A 26 -19.67 -4.95 -17.77
C SER A 26 -20.36 -3.70 -17.23
N GLY A 27 -19.68 -2.90 -16.41
CA GLY A 27 -20.21 -1.62 -15.92
C GLY A 27 -20.49 -0.63 -17.04
N ILE A 28 -19.56 -0.48 -17.98
CA ILE A 28 -19.74 0.42 -19.14
C ILE A 28 -20.85 -0.11 -20.07
N LEU A 29 -20.80 -1.39 -20.45
CA LEU A 29 -21.75 -1.97 -21.43
C LEU A 29 -23.17 -2.10 -20.87
N CYS A 30 -23.31 -2.33 -19.57
CA CYS A 30 -24.61 -2.50 -18.91
C CYS A 30 -25.08 -1.25 -18.18
N LYS A 31 -24.35 -0.13 -18.34
CA LYS A 31 -24.62 1.18 -17.71
C LYS A 31 -24.81 1.08 -16.17
N SER A 32 -24.08 0.19 -15.50
CA SER A 32 -24.12 0.06 -14.05
C SER A 32 -22.94 0.81 -13.43
N GLN A 33 -23.26 1.81 -12.63
CA GLN A 33 -22.28 2.60 -11.90
C GLN A 33 -21.73 1.80 -10.70
N THR A 34 -22.53 0.94 -10.07
CA THR A 34 -22.10 0.12 -8.92
C THR A 34 -20.93 -0.79 -9.27
N ILE A 35 -21.07 -1.57 -10.35
CA ILE A 35 -19.99 -2.50 -10.76
C ILE A 35 -18.79 -1.76 -11.36
N LEU A 36 -19.02 -0.59 -11.96
CA LEU A 36 -17.93 0.26 -12.44
C LEU A 36 -17.09 0.78 -11.26
N ALA A 37 -17.75 1.22 -10.18
CA ALA A 37 -17.09 1.66 -8.96
C ALA A 37 -16.30 0.53 -8.28
N ASP A 38 -16.90 -0.65 -8.14
CA ASP A 38 -16.23 -1.85 -7.62
C ASP A 38 -15.09 -2.32 -8.56
N GLY A 39 -15.24 -2.15 -9.88
CA GLY A 39 -14.21 -2.40 -10.88
C GLY A 39 -13.02 -1.46 -10.77
N LEU A 40 -13.26 -0.16 -10.59
CA LEU A 40 -12.21 0.85 -10.38
C LEU A 40 -11.49 0.67 -9.04
N HIS A 41 -12.22 0.27 -8.00
CA HIS A 41 -11.61 -0.15 -6.73
C HIS A 41 -10.71 -1.37 -6.92
N SER A 42 -11.19 -2.41 -7.61
CA SER A 42 -10.38 -3.59 -7.93
C SER A 42 -9.15 -3.23 -8.79
N ALA A 43 -9.26 -2.22 -9.65
CA ALA A 43 -8.15 -1.72 -10.46
C ALA A 43 -7.09 -1.02 -9.60
N SER A 44 -7.52 -0.23 -8.60
CA SER A 44 -6.62 0.37 -7.60
C SER A 44 -5.78 -0.70 -6.91
N ASP A 45 -6.40 -1.78 -6.47
CA ASP A 45 -5.71 -2.84 -5.74
C ASP A 45 -4.73 -3.58 -6.67
N PHE A 46 -5.15 -3.92 -7.89
CA PHE A 46 -4.26 -4.53 -8.88
C PHE A 46 -3.05 -3.66 -9.21
N VAL A 47 -3.25 -2.34 -9.32
CA VAL A 47 -2.17 -1.40 -9.56
C VAL A 47 -1.25 -1.31 -8.34
N THR A 48 -1.81 -1.32 -7.12
CA THR A 48 -1.02 -1.34 -5.87
C THR A 48 -0.17 -2.61 -5.80
N ASP A 49 -0.72 -3.78 -6.12
CA ASP A 49 0.02 -5.04 -6.24
C ASP A 49 1.16 -4.94 -7.27
N LEU A 50 0.87 -4.32 -8.42
CA LEU A 50 1.87 -4.10 -9.46
C LEU A 50 2.99 -3.16 -8.97
N LEU A 51 2.66 -2.09 -8.24
CA LEU A 51 3.64 -1.20 -7.63
C LEU A 51 4.46 -1.86 -6.55
N VAL A 52 3.89 -2.77 -5.77
CA VAL A 52 4.67 -3.56 -4.81
C VAL A 52 5.68 -4.43 -5.56
N LEU A 53 5.25 -5.11 -6.62
CA LEU A 53 6.14 -6.00 -7.41
C LEU A 53 7.18 -5.24 -8.24
N TRP A 54 6.78 -4.13 -8.87
CA TRP A 54 7.70 -3.23 -9.57
C TRP A 54 8.62 -2.50 -8.59
N GLY A 55 8.08 -2.02 -7.48
CA GLY A 55 8.82 -1.38 -6.39
C GLY A 55 9.90 -2.32 -5.86
N LEU A 56 9.60 -3.60 -5.65
CA LEU A 56 10.62 -4.59 -5.28
C LEU A 56 11.72 -4.75 -6.33
N LYS A 57 11.40 -4.62 -7.63
CA LYS A 57 12.37 -4.78 -8.72
C LYS A 57 13.18 -3.51 -9.04
N PHE A 58 12.57 -2.34 -8.95
CA PHE A 58 13.16 -1.05 -9.33
C PHE A 58 13.79 -0.34 -8.14
N SER A 59 13.20 -0.50 -6.93
CA SER A 59 13.81 0.03 -5.71
C SER A 59 15.03 -0.79 -5.27
N SER A 60 15.18 -2.01 -5.77
CA SER A 60 16.41 -2.80 -5.62
C SER A 60 17.48 -2.46 -6.68
N THR A 61 17.22 -1.54 -7.60
CA THR A 61 18.24 -1.00 -8.49
C THR A 61 19.22 -0.15 -7.66
N PRO A 62 20.52 -0.47 -7.67
CA PRO A 62 21.53 0.26 -6.89
C PRO A 62 21.65 1.71 -7.36
N ALA A 63 22.35 2.53 -6.57
CA ALA A 63 22.70 3.89 -6.94
C ALA A 63 23.46 3.94 -8.28
N ASP A 64 23.15 4.93 -9.11
CA ASP A 64 23.87 5.22 -10.35
C ASP A 64 24.48 6.63 -10.32
N SER A 65 25.06 7.08 -11.43
CA SER A 65 25.73 8.39 -11.52
C SER A 65 24.79 9.58 -11.34
N ASP A 66 23.50 9.39 -11.62
CA ASP A 66 22.50 10.46 -11.59
C ASP A 66 21.66 10.38 -10.30
N HIS A 67 21.65 9.22 -9.63
CA HIS A 67 20.89 8.91 -8.41
C HIS A 67 21.77 8.22 -7.36
N HIS A 68 22.62 9.01 -6.68
CA HIS A 68 23.56 8.52 -5.66
C HIS A 68 22.91 7.85 -4.44
N PHE A 69 21.63 8.12 -4.16
CA PHE A 69 20.87 7.50 -3.06
C PHE A 69 19.97 6.34 -3.54
N GLY A 70 20.10 5.93 -4.80
CA GLY A 70 19.29 4.89 -5.42
C GLY A 70 17.89 5.35 -5.82
N HIS A 71 17.08 4.38 -6.25
CA HIS A 71 15.82 4.61 -6.96
C HIS A 71 14.57 4.37 -6.10
N MET A 72 14.72 4.27 -4.78
CA MET A 72 13.62 3.92 -3.86
C MET A 72 12.44 4.89 -3.95
N ARG A 73 12.69 6.20 -4.16
CA ARG A 73 11.64 7.23 -4.25
C ARG A 73 10.75 7.11 -5.48
N TYR A 74 11.16 6.38 -6.53
CA TYR A 74 10.30 6.17 -7.69
C TYR A 74 9.00 5.47 -7.29
N SER A 75 9.05 4.50 -6.39
CA SER A 75 7.86 3.82 -5.88
C SER A 75 6.86 4.80 -5.26
N THR A 76 7.34 5.74 -4.44
CA THR A 76 6.53 6.78 -3.79
C THR A 76 5.90 7.73 -4.80
N VAL A 77 6.67 8.19 -5.81
CA VAL A 77 6.16 9.10 -6.86
C VAL A 77 5.07 8.43 -7.69
N VAL A 78 5.31 7.17 -8.10
CA VAL A 78 4.34 6.44 -8.91
C VAL A 78 3.08 6.13 -8.10
N ALA A 79 3.21 5.74 -6.83
CA ALA A 79 2.07 5.54 -5.91
C ALA A 79 1.28 6.82 -5.66
N LEU A 80 1.95 7.98 -5.52
CA LEU A 80 1.29 9.27 -5.39
C LEU A 80 0.46 9.60 -6.64
N PHE A 81 1.06 9.49 -7.83
CA PHE A 81 0.37 9.76 -9.10
C PHE A 81 -0.86 8.86 -9.28
N LEU A 82 -0.74 7.58 -8.98
CA LEU A 82 -1.85 6.63 -9.06
C LEU A 82 -2.93 6.92 -8.02
N GLY A 83 -2.55 7.27 -6.79
CA GLY A 83 -3.48 7.72 -5.76
C GLY A 83 -4.32 8.92 -6.24
N ILE A 84 -3.70 9.88 -6.93
CA ILE A 84 -4.41 11.04 -7.50
C ILE A 84 -5.40 10.59 -8.59
N LEU A 85 -4.98 9.74 -9.53
CA LEU A 85 -5.88 9.25 -10.59
C LEU A 85 -7.09 8.50 -10.02
N LEU A 86 -6.87 7.67 -9.01
CA LEU A 86 -7.92 6.92 -8.32
C LEU A 86 -8.87 7.83 -7.55
N PHE A 87 -8.33 8.86 -6.89
CA PHE A 87 -9.14 9.85 -6.20
C PHE A 87 -10.07 10.59 -7.17
N LEU A 88 -9.53 11.01 -8.33
CA LEU A 88 -10.31 11.66 -9.39
C LEU A 88 -11.36 10.72 -9.98
N ALA A 89 -11.05 9.44 -10.18
CA ALA A 89 -12.00 8.44 -10.66
C ALA A 89 -13.13 8.19 -9.65
N GLY A 90 -12.81 8.09 -8.36
CA GLY A 90 -13.81 7.99 -7.29
C GLY A 90 -14.69 9.25 -7.21
N LEU A 91 -14.09 10.43 -7.34
CA LEU A 91 -14.81 11.69 -7.32
C LEU A 91 -15.76 11.80 -8.51
N TRP A 92 -15.30 11.37 -9.70
CA TRP A 92 -16.14 11.26 -10.89
C TRP A 92 -17.36 10.38 -10.64
N ILE A 93 -17.18 9.18 -10.06
CA ILE A 93 -18.30 8.29 -9.72
C ILE A 93 -19.28 8.95 -8.75
N VAL A 94 -18.78 9.63 -7.72
CA VAL A 94 -19.65 10.29 -6.73
C VAL A 94 -20.44 11.42 -7.37
N VAL A 95 -19.80 12.26 -8.18
CA VAL A 95 -20.47 13.36 -8.90
C VAL A 95 -21.52 12.80 -9.85
N GLU A 96 -21.17 11.79 -10.64
CA GLU A 96 -22.08 11.13 -11.57
C GLU A 96 -23.28 10.53 -10.83
N ALA A 97 -23.04 9.81 -9.72
CA ALA A 97 -24.08 9.23 -8.89
C ALA A 97 -25.06 10.28 -8.35
N VAL A 98 -24.57 11.46 -7.94
CA VAL A 98 -25.43 12.56 -7.45
C VAL A 98 -26.20 13.21 -8.58
N LEU A 99 -25.59 13.43 -9.74
CA LEU A 99 -26.26 14.04 -10.90
C LEU A 99 -27.33 13.14 -11.51
N THR A 100 -27.10 11.83 -11.49
CA THR A 100 -27.97 10.83 -12.13
C THR A 100 -28.97 10.20 -11.15
N VAL A 101 -28.93 10.49 -9.84
CA VAL A 101 -29.84 9.90 -8.85
C VAL A 101 -31.32 10.20 -9.11
N SER A 102 -31.62 11.36 -9.72
CA SER A 102 -32.97 11.75 -10.11
C SER A 102 -33.39 11.20 -11.48
N GLU A 103 -32.44 10.68 -12.25
CA GLU A 103 -32.73 10.08 -13.54
C GLU A 103 -33.12 8.62 -13.32
N THR A 104 -34.37 8.29 -13.66
CA THR A 104 -34.80 6.88 -13.72
C THR A 104 -34.15 6.25 -14.95
N HIS A 105 -32.89 5.84 -14.85
CA HIS A 105 -32.22 5.06 -15.89
C HIS A 105 -32.88 3.66 -15.97
N SER A 106 -33.95 3.56 -16.74
CA SER A 106 -34.76 2.36 -16.94
C SER A 106 -34.11 1.28 -17.81
N GLU A 107 -32.78 1.27 -17.95
CA GLU A 107 -32.04 0.40 -18.88
C GLU A 107 -30.84 -0.32 -18.26
N ILE A 108 -30.71 -0.39 -16.93
CA ILE A 108 -29.66 -1.22 -16.34
C ILE A 108 -29.93 -2.68 -16.71
N LYS A 109 -28.92 -3.37 -17.25
CA LYS A 109 -28.96 -4.82 -17.50
C LYS A 109 -28.21 -5.53 -16.37
N PRO A 110 -28.84 -5.77 -15.19
CA PRO A 110 -28.12 -6.08 -13.96
C PRO A 110 -27.46 -7.46 -13.95
N PHE A 111 -27.88 -8.38 -14.85
CA PHE A 111 -27.38 -9.74 -14.87
C PHE A 111 -25.85 -9.83 -15.02
N TRP A 112 -25.27 -9.15 -16.00
CA TRP A 112 -23.82 -9.18 -16.24
C TRP A 112 -23.02 -8.49 -15.12
N PRO A 113 -23.36 -7.26 -14.68
CA PRO A 113 -22.79 -6.65 -13.48
C PRO A 113 -22.82 -7.58 -12.26
N PHE A 114 -23.99 -8.17 -11.96
CA PHE A 114 -24.16 -9.05 -10.82
C PHE A 114 -23.32 -10.32 -10.96
N PHE A 115 -23.27 -10.92 -12.16
CA PHE A 115 -22.42 -12.08 -12.44
C PHE A 115 -20.94 -11.79 -12.17
N PHE A 116 -20.42 -10.65 -12.63
CA PHE A 116 -19.02 -10.27 -12.38
C PHE A 116 -18.75 -9.91 -10.92
N ALA A 117 -19.71 -9.30 -10.22
CA ALA A 117 -19.62 -9.09 -8.77
C ALA A 117 -19.52 -10.44 -8.04
N LEU A 118 -20.41 -11.39 -8.36
CA LEU A 118 -20.42 -12.72 -7.76
C LEU A 118 -19.14 -13.51 -8.09
N LEU A 119 -18.70 -13.46 -9.35
CA LEU A 119 -17.47 -14.09 -9.78
C LEU A 119 -16.26 -13.54 -9.01
N SER A 120 -16.22 -12.23 -8.78
CA SER A 120 -15.18 -11.60 -7.96
C SER A 120 -15.16 -12.13 -6.53
N ILE A 121 -16.33 -12.22 -5.88
CA ILE A 121 -16.45 -12.73 -4.51
C ILE A 121 -15.93 -14.17 -4.43
N LEU A 122 -16.36 -15.03 -5.35
CA LEU A 122 -15.96 -16.44 -5.38
C LEU A 122 -14.46 -16.60 -5.69
N SER A 123 -13.93 -15.85 -6.66
CA SER A 123 -12.52 -15.86 -7.01
C SER A 123 -11.63 -15.35 -5.88
N LYS A 124 -12.02 -14.26 -5.19
CA LYS A 124 -11.27 -13.72 -4.05
C LYS A 124 -11.32 -14.63 -2.83
N GLU A 125 -12.45 -15.28 -2.54
CA GLU A 125 -12.55 -16.30 -1.48
C GLU A 125 -11.69 -17.54 -1.79
N TRP A 126 -11.66 -17.97 -3.06
CA TRP A 126 -10.75 -19.03 -3.49
C TRP A 126 -9.28 -18.62 -3.31
N LEU A 127 -8.91 -17.40 -3.74
CA LEU A 127 -7.57 -16.86 -3.57
C LEU A 127 -7.18 -16.76 -2.09
N TYR A 128 -8.06 -16.29 -1.22
CA TYR A 128 -7.83 -16.29 0.23
C TYR A 128 -7.46 -17.70 0.72
N ARG A 129 -8.26 -18.72 0.38
CA ARG A 129 -8.00 -20.10 0.83
C ARG A 129 -6.69 -20.66 0.26
N ALA A 130 -6.43 -20.42 -1.02
CA ALA A 130 -5.23 -20.92 -1.69
C ALA A 130 -3.96 -20.24 -1.15
N THR A 131 -3.94 -18.90 -1.10
CA THR A 131 -2.81 -18.10 -0.60
C THR A 131 -2.56 -18.37 0.89
N LYS A 132 -3.60 -18.49 1.71
CA LYS A 132 -3.46 -18.83 3.14
C LYS A 132 -2.82 -20.20 3.34
N ARG A 133 -3.28 -21.23 2.62
CA ARG A 133 -2.69 -22.58 2.71
C ARG A 133 -1.21 -22.58 2.33
N VAL A 134 -0.85 -21.88 1.26
CA VAL A 134 0.57 -21.78 0.84
C VAL A 134 1.37 -21.03 1.90
N GLY A 135 0.85 -19.92 2.43
CA GLY A 135 1.52 -19.09 3.43
C GLY A 135 1.78 -19.84 4.74
N GLU A 136 0.78 -20.60 5.22
CA GLU A 136 0.92 -21.46 6.40
C GLU A 136 1.92 -22.61 6.16
N ALA A 137 1.91 -23.23 4.97
CA ALA A 137 2.81 -24.33 4.63
C ALA A 137 4.29 -23.90 4.58
N ILE A 138 4.57 -22.68 4.10
CA ILE A 138 5.93 -22.14 4.03
C ILE A 138 6.29 -21.26 5.23
N LYS A 139 5.38 -21.10 6.20
CA LYS A 139 5.52 -20.24 7.39
C LYS A 139 5.88 -18.79 7.05
N ASP A 140 5.27 -18.25 6.01
CA ASP A 140 5.46 -16.86 5.57
C ASP A 140 4.28 -15.98 6.07
N PRO A 141 4.49 -15.15 7.12
CA PRO A 141 3.44 -14.29 7.66
C PRO A 141 2.98 -13.22 6.64
N SER A 142 3.85 -12.78 5.73
CA SER A 142 3.52 -11.80 4.70
C SER A 142 2.52 -12.39 3.70
N LEU A 143 2.68 -13.66 3.33
CA LEU A 143 1.75 -14.35 2.44
C LEU A 143 0.39 -14.61 3.12
N VAL A 144 0.39 -14.91 4.43
CA VAL A 144 -0.86 -15.04 5.21
C VAL A 144 -1.58 -13.69 5.30
N ALA A 145 -0.86 -12.59 5.52
CA ALA A 145 -1.43 -11.25 5.51
C ALA A 145 -2.05 -10.91 4.14
N ASN A 146 -1.36 -11.21 3.04
CA ASN A 146 -1.89 -11.03 1.69
C ASN A 146 -3.17 -11.86 1.43
N ALA A 147 -3.26 -13.07 1.99
CA ALA A 147 -4.50 -13.84 1.91
C ALA A 147 -5.67 -13.10 2.57
N TRP A 148 -5.47 -12.56 3.77
CA TRP A 148 -6.50 -11.77 4.45
C TRP A 148 -6.90 -10.51 3.68
N HIS A 149 -5.96 -9.90 2.95
CA HIS A 149 -6.25 -8.79 2.05
C HIS A 149 -7.26 -9.20 0.96
N HIS A 150 -7.06 -10.33 0.26
CA HIS A 150 -8.04 -10.84 -0.71
C HIS A 150 -9.44 -11.02 -0.11
N ARG A 151 -9.53 -11.46 1.15
CA ARG A 151 -10.80 -11.62 1.83
C ARG A 151 -11.46 -10.28 2.16
N SER A 152 -10.68 -9.28 2.54
CA SER A 152 -11.17 -7.90 2.73
C SER A 152 -11.75 -7.33 1.43
N ASP A 153 -11.10 -7.58 0.30
CA ASP A 153 -11.60 -7.12 -1.01
C ASP A 153 -12.91 -7.81 -1.37
N ALA A 154 -13.04 -9.11 -1.07
CA ALA A 154 -14.27 -9.85 -1.30
C ALA A 154 -15.46 -9.22 -0.55
N LEU A 155 -15.24 -8.68 0.66
CA LEU A 155 -16.27 -7.97 1.44
C LEU A 155 -16.72 -6.68 0.74
N SER A 156 -15.80 -5.95 0.11
CA SER A 156 -16.12 -4.77 -0.70
C SER A 156 -17.03 -5.13 -1.87
N SER A 157 -16.69 -6.18 -2.62
CA SER A 157 -17.50 -6.66 -3.75
C SER A 157 -18.85 -7.29 -3.32
N ILE A 158 -18.98 -7.78 -2.09
CA ILE A 158 -20.28 -8.20 -1.53
C ILE A 158 -21.24 -7.00 -1.46
N GLY A 159 -20.77 -5.82 -1.04
CA GLY A 159 -21.58 -4.61 -1.04
C GLY A 159 -22.14 -4.27 -2.42
N ALA A 160 -21.29 -4.34 -3.45
CA ALA A 160 -21.69 -4.16 -4.84
C ALA A 160 -22.71 -5.21 -5.31
N ALA A 161 -22.48 -6.49 -4.99
CA ALA A 161 -23.38 -7.58 -5.35
C ALA A 161 -24.76 -7.44 -4.70
N ILE A 162 -24.82 -7.00 -3.44
CA ILE A 162 -26.09 -6.74 -2.74
C ILE A 162 -26.85 -5.59 -3.42
N GLY A 163 -26.17 -4.48 -3.73
CA GLY A 163 -26.78 -3.35 -4.45
C GLY A 163 -27.39 -3.78 -5.79
N LEU A 164 -26.64 -4.58 -6.56
CA LEU A 164 -27.11 -5.13 -7.84
C LEU A 164 -28.23 -6.16 -7.70
N LEU A 165 -28.22 -6.98 -6.65
CA LEU A 165 -29.30 -7.93 -6.35
C LEU A 165 -30.61 -7.20 -6.08
N VAL A 166 -30.57 -6.09 -5.34
CA VAL A 166 -31.74 -5.27 -5.05
C VAL A 166 -32.33 -4.70 -6.34
N VAL A 167 -31.49 -4.19 -7.25
CA VAL A 167 -31.93 -3.72 -8.58
C VAL A 167 -32.52 -4.87 -9.40
N MET A 168 -31.91 -6.06 -9.35
CA MET A 168 -32.35 -7.22 -10.12
C MET A 168 -33.70 -7.78 -9.65
N VAL A 169 -33.98 -7.78 -8.35
CA VAL A 169 -35.24 -8.26 -7.75
C VAL A 169 -36.33 -7.18 -7.78
N GLY A 170 -35.95 -5.93 -7.52
CA GLY A 170 -36.86 -4.79 -7.45
C GLY A 170 -37.28 -4.23 -8.81
N GLY A 171 -36.56 -4.56 -9.88
CA GLY A 171 -36.83 -4.03 -11.22
C GLY A 171 -36.55 -2.53 -11.34
N ASN A 172 -37.17 -1.87 -12.32
CA ASN A 172 -36.89 -0.47 -12.66
C ASN A 172 -37.21 0.52 -11.52
N ASP A 173 -38.14 0.19 -10.62
CA ASP A 173 -38.51 1.04 -9.48
C ASP A 173 -37.35 1.22 -8.48
N PHE A 174 -36.39 0.30 -8.49
CA PHE A 174 -35.20 0.33 -7.64
C PHE A 174 -33.92 0.71 -8.40
N GLY A 175 -34.01 1.22 -9.64
CA GLY A 175 -32.84 1.65 -10.41
C GLY A 175 -31.97 2.69 -9.69
N PHE A 176 -32.58 3.55 -8.87
CA PHE A 176 -31.86 4.53 -8.02
C PHE A 176 -30.89 3.88 -7.03
N VAL A 177 -31.10 2.61 -6.66
CA VAL A 177 -30.22 1.89 -5.74
C VAL A 177 -28.83 1.67 -6.35
N ASP A 178 -28.71 1.54 -7.67
CA ASP A 178 -27.41 1.45 -8.35
C ASP A 178 -26.62 2.75 -8.18
N HIS A 179 -27.27 3.91 -8.34
CA HIS A 179 -26.64 5.22 -8.14
C HIS A 179 -26.23 5.44 -6.69
N VAL A 180 -27.08 5.10 -5.73
CA VAL A 180 -26.76 5.21 -4.30
C VAL A 180 -25.60 4.29 -3.93
N ALA A 181 -25.63 3.03 -4.37
CA ALA A 181 -24.54 2.07 -4.12
C ALA A 181 -23.22 2.52 -4.77
N ALA A 182 -23.27 3.00 -6.02
CA ALA A 182 -22.12 3.57 -6.70
C ALA A 182 -21.55 4.79 -5.97
N GLY A 183 -22.40 5.71 -5.50
CA GLY A 183 -21.98 6.87 -4.71
C GLY A 183 -21.29 6.48 -3.40
N LEU A 184 -21.83 5.48 -2.69
CA LEU A 184 -21.21 4.97 -1.47
C LEU A 184 -19.84 4.31 -1.74
N ILE A 185 -19.75 3.46 -2.75
CA ILE A 185 -18.49 2.82 -3.16
C ILE A 185 -17.49 3.87 -3.65
N GLY A 186 -17.93 4.85 -4.44
CA GLY A 186 -17.12 5.97 -4.93
C GLY A 186 -16.56 6.83 -3.79
N ALA A 187 -17.38 7.16 -2.79
CA ALA A 187 -16.94 7.90 -1.61
C ALA A 187 -15.91 7.11 -0.79
N TYR A 188 -16.13 5.80 -0.63
CA TYR A 188 -15.16 4.90 0.00
C TYR A 188 -13.84 4.81 -0.79
N LEU A 189 -13.92 4.77 -2.13
CA LEU A 189 -12.76 4.80 -3.02
C LEU A 189 -11.97 6.11 -2.86
N CYS A 190 -12.64 7.26 -2.78
CA CYS A 190 -12.00 8.54 -2.49
C CYS A 190 -11.29 8.53 -1.13
N TYR A 191 -11.90 7.94 -0.10
CA TYR A 191 -11.28 7.83 1.22
C TYR A 191 -9.97 7.03 1.19
N ILE A 192 -9.98 5.85 0.54
CA ILE A 192 -8.77 5.02 0.38
C ILE A 192 -7.72 5.77 -0.45
N ALA A 193 -8.10 6.29 -1.62
CA ALA A 193 -7.18 6.97 -2.53
C ALA A 193 -6.57 8.23 -1.87
N GLY A 194 -7.34 8.99 -1.11
CA GLY A 194 -6.86 10.13 -0.33
C GLY A 194 -5.85 9.71 0.74
N GLY A 195 -6.02 8.55 1.37
CA GLY A 195 -5.05 7.95 2.27
C GLY A 195 -3.73 7.59 1.59
N ILE A 196 -3.78 7.01 0.38
CA ILE A 196 -2.60 6.71 -0.45
C ILE A 196 -1.86 8.01 -0.80
N VAL A 197 -2.58 9.02 -1.32
CA VAL A 197 -2.01 10.33 -1.67
C VAL A 197 -1.34 10.97 -0.47
N ARG A 198 -2.03 11.04 0.67
CA ARG A 198 -1.51 11.64 1.91
C ARG A 198 -0.23 10.94 2.37
N THR A 199 -0.23 9.61 2.40
CA THR A 199 0.91 8.81 2.88
C THR A 199 2.14 9.02 2.00
N ASN A 200 1.98 8.96 0.68
CA ASN A 200 3.11 9.14 -0.25
C ASN A 200 3.57 10.61 -0.32
N ALA A 201 2.66 11.58 -0.22
CA ALA A 201 3.02 13.00 -0.13
C ALA A 201 3.86 13.31 1.12
N LYS A 202 3.46 12.75 2.28
CA LYS A 202 4.24 12.85 3.52
C LYS A 202 5.64 12.25 3.39
N GLU A 203 5.77 11.11 2.71
CA GLU A 203 7.08 10.51 2.45
C GLU A 203 7.96 11.38 1.54
N LEU A 204 7.39 12.04 0.53
CA LEU A 204 8.13 13.01 -0.30
C LEU A 204 8.56 14.27 0.48
N LEU A 205 7.81 14.64 1.52
CA LEU A 205 8.13 15.74 2.43
C LEU A 205 9.09 15.33 3.56
N ASP A 206 9.67 14.13 3.48
CA ASP A 206 10.60 13.58 4.47
C ASP A 206 9.98 13.47 5.88
N GLU A 207 8.70 13.12 5.98
CA GLU A 207 8.04 12.87 7.27
C GLU A 207 8.77 11.76 8.04
N ALA A 208 8.95 12.02 9.35
CA ALA A 208 9.59 11.07 10.25
C ALA A 208 8.80 9.76 10.37
N PRO A 209 9.48 8.64 10.68
CA PRO A 209 8.82 7.42 11.13
C PRO A 209 7.92 7.66 12.35
N ASP A 210 7.03 6.71 12.62
CA ASP A 210 6.17 6.78 13.80
C ASP A 210 7.00 6.81 15.10
N SER A 211 6.42 7.36 16.16
CA SER A 211 7.13 7.56 17.43
C SER A 211 7.70 6.28 18.02
N LYS A 212 7.04 5.12 17.82
CA LYS A 212 7.55 3.83 18.33
C LYS A 212 8.82 3.42 17.60
N THR A 213 8.85 3.61 16.28
CA THR A 213 10.06 3.38 15.47
C THR A 213 11.20 4.29 15.92
N ILE A 214 10.95 5.59 16.10
CA ILE A 214 11.96 6.55 16.60
C ILE A 214 12.47 6.16 17.99
N GLU A 215 11.58 5.78 18.90
CA GLU A 215 11.94 5.37 20.27
C GLU A 215 12.78 4.09 20.28
N LYS A 216 12.43 3.12 19.43
CA LYS A 216 13.21 1.89 19.26
C LYS A 216 14.61 2.18 18.71
N ILE A 217 14.74 3.09 17.74
CA ILE A 217 16.06 3.55 17.24
C ILE A 217 16.86 4.21 18.36
N ALA A 218 16.24 5.12 19.11
CA ALA A 218 16.84 5.82 20.23
C ALA A 218 17.34 4.85 21.32
N GLU A 219 16.56 3.82 21.64
CA GLU A 219 16.95 2.76 22.59
C GLU A 219 18.15 1.95 22.09
N VAL A 220 18.17 1.58 20.81
CA VAL A 220 19.28 0.85 20.21
C VAL A 220 20.57 1.67 20.27
N VAL A 221 20.52 2.97 19.92
CA VAL A 221 21.67 3.87 20.02
C VAL A 221 22.14 3.99 21.47
N ARG A 222 21.22 4.29 22.39
CA ARG A 222 21.52 4.50 23.82
C ARG A 222 22.14 3.28 24.49
N THR A 223 21.70 2.09 24.13
CA THR A 223 22.20 0.84 24.72
C THR A 223 23.48 0.32 24.05
N THR A 224 24.05 1.05 23.08
CA THR A 224 25.26 0.62 22.36
C THR A 224 26.51 0.94 23.13
N SER A 225 27.34 -0.08 23.36
CA SER A 225 28.62 0.07 24.06
C SER A 225 29.52 1.10 23.35
N GLY A 226 30.10 2.00 24.14
CA GLY A 226 30.92 3.13 23.66
C GLY A 226 30.13 4.42 23.42
N VAL A 227 28.80 4.37 23.42
CA VAL A 227 27.94 5.56 23.32
C VAL A 227 27.74 6.17 24.71
N LYS A 228 28.13 7.44 24.89
CA LYS A 228 27.86 8.22 26.11
C LYS A 228 26.53 8.99 26.04
N GLY A 229 26.07 9.29 24.83
CA GLY A 229 24.82 10.00 24.56
C GLY A 229 24.58 10.14 23.06
N PHE A 230 23.47 10.74 22.67
CA PHE A 230 23.19 11.07 21.27
C PHE A 230 22.25 12.27 21.21
N HIS A 231 22.30 13.01 20.11
CA HIS A 231 21.39 14.12 19.80
C HIS A 231 21.17 14.17 18.27
N SER A 232 20.35 15.11 17.82
CA SER A 232 20.09 15.34 16.40
C SER A 232 19.73 14.08 15.61
N LEU A 233 18.95 13.16 16.21
CA LEU A 233 18.41 11.98 15.52
C LEU A 233 17.35 12.44 14.52
N ARG A 234 17.70 12.41 13.23
CA ARG A 234 16.79 12.70 12.13
C ARG A 234 16.57 11.43 11.33
N ALA A 235 15.31 11.07 11.14
CA ALA A 235 14.92 9.92 10.35
C ALA A 235 13.80 10.31 9.39
N ARG A 236 13.80 9.71 8.21
CA ARG A 236 12.81 9.89 7.14
C ARG A 236 12.46 8.55 6.51
N LYS A 237 11.29 8.46 5.89
CA LYS A 237 10.90 7.30 5.07
C LYS A 237 11.40 7.46 3.63
N MET A 238 11.85 6.37 3.02
CA MET A 238 12.29 6.35 1.62
C MET A 238 12.00 5.00 0.96
N GLY A 239 10.98 4.97 0.10
CA GLY A 239 10.45 3.74 -0.51
C GLY A 239 9.96 2.73 0.54
N GLY A 240 9.29 3.23 1.59
CA GLY A 240 8.80 2.42 2.70
C GLY A 240 9.86 1.96 3.72
N LYS A 241 11.13 2.29 3.49
CA LYS A 241 12.25 2.00 4.41
C LYS A 241 12.67 3.22 5.22
N VAL A 242 13.42 3.03 6.29
CA VAL A 242 13.94 4.13 7.10
C VAL A 242 15.33 4.55 6.63
N SER A 243 15.53 5.85 6.44
CA SER A 243 16.85 6.45 6.23
C SER A 243 17.08 7.48 7.34
N MET A 244 18.25 7.46 7.99
CA MET A 244 18.50 8.29 9.16
C MET A 244 19.93 8.79 9.26
N ASP A 245 20.08 9.87 10.01
CA ASP A 245 21.34 10.38 10.51
C ASP A 245 21.23 10.67 12.01
N VAL A 246 22.32 10.41 12.74
CA VAL A 246 22.37 10.56 14.21
C VAL A 246 23.74 11.03 14.64
N HIS A 247 23.77 11.97 15.59
CA HIS A 247 25.00 12.40 16.24
C HIS A 247 25.18 11.60 17.53
N VAL A 248 26.33 10.94 17.67
CA VAL A 248 26.64 10.02 18.76
C VAL A 248 27.81 10.59 19.55
N LEU A 249 27.57 10.79 20.85
CA LEU A 249 28.56 11.29 21.80
C LEU A 249 29.46 10.15 22.28
N ILE A 250 30.77 10.29 22.09
CA ILE A 250 31.80 9.33 22.50
C ILE A 250 32.79 9.94 23.50
N ASP A 251 33.69 9.13 24.04
CA ASP A 251 34.76 9.63 24.91
C ASP A 251 35.70 10.56 24.12
N PRO A 252 35.98 11.80 24.58
CA PRO A 252 36.91 12.72 23.90
C PRO A 252 38.32 12.16 23.73
N GLU A 253 38.75 11.29 24.64
CA GLU A 253 40.07 10.64 24.60
C GLU A 253 40.08 9.38 23.73
N MET A 254 38.94 8.99 23.14
CA MET A 254 38.84 7.84 22.26
C MET A 254 39.60 8.08 20.96
N SER A 255 40.40 7.10 20.54
CA SER A 255 41.06 7.18 19.24
C SER A 255 40.02 7.22 18.11
N MET A 256 40.34 7.87 16.99
CA MET A 256 39.45 7.88 15.81
C MET A 256 39.05 6.45 15.41
N LYS A 257 40.01 5.52 15.45
CA LYS A 257 39.78 4.12 15.10
C LYS A 257 38.73 3.47 16.00
N ASP A 258 38.84 3.66 17.31
CA ASP A 258 37.88 3.10 18.27
C ASP A 258 36.51 3.78 18.14
N GLY A 259 36.49 5.10 17.88
CA GLY A 259 35.27 5.84 17.57
C GLY A 259 34.57 5.29 16.32
N HIS A 260 35.32 5.02 15.25
CA HIS A 260 34.80 4.41 14.03
C HIS A 260 34.20 3.02 14.30
N GLU A 261 34.81 2.22 15.17
CA GLU A 261 34.24 0.94 15.61
C GLU A 261 32.94 1.11 16.42
N VAL A 262 32.81 2.18 17.21
CA VAL A 262 31.53 2.53 17.87
C VAL A 262 30.47 2.89 16.82
N ALA A 263 30.81 3.72 15.84
CA ALA A 263 29.90 4.08 14.74
C ALA A 263 29.41 2.84 13.96
N ASN A 264 30.33 1.96 13.56
CA ASN A 264 30.00 0.71 12.87
C ASN A 264 29.09 -0.19 13.71
N ARG A 265 29.30 -0.23 15.03
CA ARG A 265 28.46 -1.00 15.95
C ARG A 265 27.06 -0.42 16.07
N VAL A 266 26.94 0.91 16.14
CA VAL A 266 25.64 1.60 16.14
C VAL A 266 24.88 1.29 14.84
N GLU A 267 25.53 1.49 13.68
CA GLU A 267 24.96 1.20 12.38
C GLU A 267 24.48 -0.26 12.26
N ALA A 268 25.34 -1.22 12.62
CA ALA A 268 25.01 -2.64 12.56
C ALA A 268 23.85 -3.01 13.49
N ARG A 269 23.82 -2.45 14.70
CA ARG A 269 22.72 -2.72 15.65
C ARG A 269 21.40 -2.14 15.18
N ILE A 270 21.39 -0.94 14.59
CA ILE A 270 20.19 -0.33 14.02
C ILE A 270 19.68 -1.18 12.85
N LYS A 271 20.56 -1.60 11.94
CA LYS A 271 20.19 -2.46 10.80
C LYS A 271 19.64 -3.82 11.22
N ASN A 272 20.11 -4.37 12.34
CA ASN A 272 19.66 -5.66 12.88
C ASN A 272 18.43 -5.56 13.80
N ALA A 273 17.91 -4.36 14.07
CA ALA A 273 16.83 -4.14 15.04
C ALA A 273 15.41 -4.41 14.48
N ASP A 274 15.28 -5.04 13.30
CA ASP A 274 13.99 -5.29 12.64
C ASP A 274 13.18 -4.00 12.47
N LEU A 275 13.76 -3.08 11.69
CA LEU A 275 13.28 -1.70 11.47
C LEU A 275 13.29 -1.30 9.98
N ASP A 276 13.53 -2.24 9.06
CA ASP A 276 13.63 -2.00 7.62
C ASP A 276 14.46 -0.76 7.25
N VAL A 277 15.68 -0.69 7.80
CA VAL A 277 16.59 0.44 7.65
C VAL A 277 17.40 0.31 6.37
N LEU A 278 17.39 1.36 5.55
CA LEU A 278 18.10 1.45 4.28
C LEU A 278 19.50 2.07 4.46
N HIS A 279 19.56 3.26 5.07
CA HIS A 279 20.81 4.00 5.31
C HIS A 279 20.84 4.56 6.73
N VAL A 280 22.02 4.49 7.35
CA VAL A 280 22.32 5.10 8.64
C VAL A 280 23.61 5.88 8.45
N VAL A 281 23.60 7.16 8.79
CA VAL A 281 24.82 7.98 8.88
C VAL A 281 25.05 8.29 10.35
N VAL A 282 26.19 7.83 10.88
CA VAL A 282 26.57 8.09 12.27
C VAL A 282 27.66 9.16 12.27
N HIS A 283 27.34 10.32 12.82
CA HIS A 283 28.32 11.38 13.08
C HIS A 283 28.81 11.23 14.52
N LEU A 284 30.12 11.14 14.72
CA LEU A 284 30.73 11.06 16.04
C LEU A 284 31.08 12.46 16.54
N GLU A 285 30.67 12.75 17.77
CA GLU A 285 31.03 13.98 18.48
C GLU A 285 31.59 13.64 19.86
N PRO A 286 32.51 14.44 20.41
CA PRO A 286 33.05 14.19 21.73
C PRO A 286 32.02 14.61 22.80
N ALA A 287 31.91 13.87 23.90
CA ALA A 287 30.83 14.06 24.90
C ALA A 287 30.92 15.37 25.71
N ASP A 288 32.04 16.08 25.63
CA ASP A 288 32.24 17.42 26.17
C ASP A 288 31.79 18.53 25.19
N HIS A 289 31.39 18.16 23.97
CA HIS A 289 30.78 19.08 23.02
C HIS A 289 29.42 19.52 23.55
N THR A 290 29.34 20.78 23.99
CA THR A 290 28.07 21.48 24.23
C THR A 290 27.58 22.08 22.91
N GLU A 291 26.36 21.73 22.49
CA GLU A 291 25.60 22.48 21.46
C GLU A 291 25.21 23.87 21.96
#